data_AF-A0A8B6HEN9-F1
#
_entry.id   AF-A0A8B6HEN9-F1
#
_cell.length_a   1.000
_cell.length_b   1.000
_cell.length_c   1.000
_cell.angle_alpha   90.00
_cell.angle_beta   90.00
_cell.angle_gamma   90.00
#
_symmetry.space_group_name_H-M   'P 1'
#
loop_
_entity.id
_entity.type
_entity.pdbx_description
1 polymer ?
#
loop_
_entity_poly.entity_id
_entity_poly.type
_entity_poly.pdbx_seq_one_letter_code
_entity_poly.pdbx_strand_id
1 'polypeptide(L)'
;MSVHVKVILFACFTSYVASFNAQGIYKSIKTDYVVEQEAVISNVDFKIKLKDSKPKVSSPLRFTNQQKPKGDSYETYKPNWDDLDKRPLPTWYDEAKIGIFIHWGVFSVPSFRSEWFWWDWQGAKYNNTVDFMKKNYRPGFTYADFAPKFTAEFFNADQWADIFNTSGARYVVFTSKHHEGYTNWPSNYSFNWNSMAVGPKRDIVGELSTALRKRNLHVGLYHSLFEWFHPLYLQDKENKFRTQQFVKSKTLPELYELVNTYKPDVIWSDGDWEALDTYWNSTEFIAWLYNDSPVKDSVVTNDRWGSGVMCKHGGYFTCSDRYNPGKLQSRKWENAMTIDSQSWGYRRNANLSDYLSIEQLIDTIVETVSCGGNILVNVGPSHDGVIKPIFQERLSQMGEWLKVNGEAIYSSVPWKFQNDTVTPKVWYTERITDTVKTVYAIILQWPENGALLLGAPAPSKDTTVHMLGSDMSFTWAKGPSRGMLIKIPFIPYNQMPCKWAWTFKISNLLNS
;
A
#
# COMPACT_ATOMS: atom_id res chain seq x y z
N MET A 1 -30.29 -67.32 5.99
CA MET A 1 -31.16 -66.18 6.33
C MET A 1 -30.23 -65.04 6.68
N SER A 2 -29.99 -64.16 5.71
CA SER A 2 -28.94 -63.14 5.76
C SER A 2 -29.41 -61.89 6.50
N VAL A 3 -28.56 -61.36 7.37
CA VAL A 3 -28.64 -59.99 7.86
C VAL A 3 -27.45 -59.24 7.27
N HIS A 4 -27.74 -58.17 6.55
CA HIS A 4 -26.78 -57.24 5.97
C HIS A 4 -26.56 -56.06 6.90
N VAL A 5 -25.32 -55.80 7.28
CA VAL A 5 -24.82 -54.44 7.53
C VAL A 5 -23.40 -54.36 6.95
N LYS A 6 -23.20 -53.43 6.00
CA LYS A 6 -21.93 -53.15 5.33
C LYS A 6 -21.11 -52.17 6.15
N VAL A 7 -19.85 -52.54 6.42
CA VAL A 7 -18.74 -51.61 6.67
C VAL A 7 -17.57 -52.11 5.81
N ILE A 8 -17.01 -51.27 4.94
CA ILE A 8 -15.84 -51.59 4.12
C ILE A 8 -14.69 -50.67 4.54
N LEU A 9 -13.61 -51.29 4.99
CA LEU A 9 -12.25 -50.77 5.15
C LEU A 9 -11.41 -51.13 3.91
N PHE A 10 -10.43 -50.30 3.54
CA PHE A 10 -9.13 -50.67 2.94
C PHE A 10 -8.20 -49.44 3.12
N ALA A 11 -7.27 -49.40 4.09
CA ALA A 11 -5.98 -50.09 4.28
C ALA A 11 -4.77 -49.28 3.72
N CYS A 12 -4.00 -48.69 4.64
CA CYS A 12 -2.60 -48.28 4.51
C CYS A 12 -1.66 -49.49 4.65
N PHE A 13 -0.42 -49.44 4.14
CA PHE A 13 0.75 -49.96 4.88
C PHE A 13 2.08 -49.40 4.34
N THR A 14 2.92 -48.97 5.29
CA THR A 14 4.37 -48.69 5.24
C THR A 14 5.18 -49.96 5.57
N SER A 15 6.49 -49.97 5.33
CA SER A 15 7.45 -50.85 6.04
C SER A 15 8.86 -50.25 6.12
N TYR A 16 9.48 -50.40 7.29
CA TYR A 16 10.80 -49.98 7.81
C TYR A 16 11.97 -50.85 7.25
N VAL A 17 13.30 -50.55 7.37
CA VAL A 17 14.17 -50.62 8.58
C VAL A 17 15.61 -50.09 8.29
N ALA A 18 16.15 -49.32 9.26
CA ALA A 18 17.53 -49.14 9.81
C ALA A 18 18.84 -48.86 9.01
N SER A 19 19.62 -48.00 9.68
CA SER A 19 21.00 -47.47 9.60
C SER A 19 22.18 -48.40 9.29
N PHE A 20 23.21 -47.89 8.60
CA PHE A 20 24.63 -47.83 9.05
C PHE A 20 25.53 -47.01 8.08
N ASN A 21 26.58 -46.41 8.64
CA ASN A 21 27.60 -45.54 8.03
C ASN A 21 28.71 -46.36 7.33
N ALA A 22 29.15 -46.05 6.11
CA ALA A 22 30.49 -46.37 5.59
C ALA A 22 30.79 -45.73 4.22
N GLN A 23 32.04 -45.27 4.08
CA GLN A 23 32.69 -44.71 2.89
C GLN A 23 32.92 -45.75 1.78
N GLY A 24 32.96 -45.30 0.52
CA GLY A 24 33.99 -45.78 -0.42
C GLY A 24 33.54 -46.34 -1.79
N ILE A 25 33.90 -45.58 -2.83
CA ILE A 25 34.55 -45.97 -4.11
C ILE A 25 33.94 -47.09 -4.99
N TYR A 26 33.56 -46.72 -6.23
CA TYR A 26 34.04 -47.21 -7.54
C TYR A 26 32.97 -47.34 -8.65
N LYS A 27 33.26 -46.63 -9.76
CA LYS A 27 33.14 -46.97 -11.19
C LYS A 27 31.79 -47.34 -11.82
N SER A 28 31.42 -46.46 -12.75
CA SER A 28 31.04 -46.69 -14.16
C SER A 28 30.28 -47.95 -14.54
N ILE A 29 29.18 -47.76 -15.28
CA ILE A 29 28.99 -48.33 -16.63
C ILE A 29 28.04 -47.39 -17.39
N LYS A 30 28.51 -46.92 -18.55
CA LYS A 30 27.70 -46.38 -19.65
C LYS A 30 27.05 -47.54 -20.37
N THR A 31 25.82 -47.36 -20.85
CA THR A 31 25.42 -47.84 -22.18
C THR A 31 24.19 -47.07 -22.65
N ASP A 32 24.38 -46.40 -23.79
CA ASP A 32 23.36 -45.85 -24.68
C ASP A 32 22.50 -46.97 -25.28
N TYR A 33 21.22 -46.68 -25.59
CA TYR A 33 20.60 -47.05 -26.86
C TYR A 33 19.43 -46.11 -27.18
N VAL A 34 19.49 -45.58 -28.40
CA VAL A 34 18.47 -44.83 -29.14
C VAL A 34 17.75 -45.80 -30.09
N VAL A 35 16.52 -45.44 -30.52
CA VAL A 35 15.83 -45.68 -31.83
C VAL A 35 14.31 -45.79 -31.53
N GLU A 36 13.52 -44.74 -31.74
CA GLU A 36 12.81 -44.37 -32.99
C GLU A 36 11.97 -45.51 -33.62
N GLN A 37 10.63 -45.39 -33.66
CA GLN A 37 9.89 -44.94 -34.84
C GLN A 37 8.35 -45.04 -34.66
N GLU A 38 7.71 -43.93 -35.05
CA GLU A 38 6.48 -43.80 -35.85
C GLU A 38 5.08 -44.21 -35.37
N ALA A 39 4.16 -43.34 -35.80
CA ALA A 39 2.76 -43.21 -35.48
C ALA A 39 1.86 -43.95 -36.47
N VAL A 40 0.66 -44.37 -36.02
CA VAL A 40 -0.58 -44.26 -36.83
C VAL A 40 -1.77 -43.98 -35.91
N ILE A 41 -2.61 -43.06 -36.41
CA ILE A 41 -3.82 -42.45 -35.86
C ILE A 41 -5.02 -43.40 -35.88
N SER A 42 -5.90 -43.32 -34.87
CA SER A 42 -7.34 -43.53 -35.10
C SER A 42 -8.18 -42.65 -34.17
N ASN A 43 -8.97 -41.77 -34.80
CA ASN A 43 -9.93 -40.85 -34.21
C ASN A 43 -11.06 -41.58 -33.46
N VAL A 44 -11.45 -41.07 -32.29
CA VAL A 44 -12.73 -41.36 -31.65
C VAL A 44 -13.46 -40.05 -31.37
N ASP A 45 -14.56 -39.83 -32.10
CA ASP A 45 -15.51 -38.75 -31.91
C ASP A 45 -16.32 -38.96 -30.62
N PHE A 46 -16.31 -37.98 -29.71
CA PHE A 46 -17.30 -37.86 -28.64
C PHE A 46 -18.36 -36.83 -29.01
N LYS A 47 -19.56 -37.29 -29.37
CA LYS A 47 -20.76 -36.45 -29.46
C LYS A 47 -21.35 -36.21 -28.07
N ILE A 48 -21.13 -35.03 -27.51
CA ILE A 48 -21.85 -34.54 -26.33
C ILE A 48 -23.13 -33.83 -26.80
N LYS A 49 -24.31 -34.38 -26.47
CA LYS A 49 -25.60 -33.70 -26.61
C LYS A 49 -25.81 -32.81 -25.38
N LEU A 50 -25.71 -31.49 -25.55
CA LEU A 50 -26.17 -30.53 -24.55
C LEU A 50 -27.68 -30.33 -24.70
N LYS A 51 -28.42 -30.57 -23.61
CA LYS A 51 -29.83 -30.18 -23.49
C LYS A 51 -29.88 -28.72 -23.03
N ASP A 52 -30.63 -27.89 -23.75
CA ASP A 52 -30.92 -26.51 -23.38
C ASP A 52 -31.72 -26.45 -22.07
N SER A 53 -31.07 -26.00 -21.00
CA SER A 53 -31.75 -25.50 -19.80
C SER A 53 -31.34 -24.05 -19.57
N LYS A 54 -32.23 -23.12 -19.94
CA LYS A 54 -32.07 -21.67 -19.70
C LYS A 54 -32.03 -21.40 -18.19
N PRO A 55 -30.98 -20.74 -17.65
CA PRO A 55 -31.04 -20.17 -16.31
C PRO A 55 -31.97 -18.94 -16.31
N LYS A 56 -32.88 -18.85 -15.34
CA LYS A 56 -33.60 -17.60 -15.05
C LYS A 56 -32.58 -16.59 -14.51
N VAL A 57 -32.12 -15.71 -15.38
CA VAL A 57 -31.38 -14.50 -15.02
C VAL A 57 -32.37 -13.52 -14.43
N SER A 58 -32.24 -13.23 -13.13
CA SER A 58 -32.86 -12.07 -12.51
C SER A 58 -32.29 -10.82 -13.18
N SER A 59 -33.21 -9.97 -13.64
CA SER A 59 -33.01 -8.70 -14.33
C SER A 59 -31.76 -7.91 -13.90
N PRO A 60 -30.93 -7.42 -14.84
CA PRO A 60 -29.89 -6.45 -14.51
C PRO A 60 -30.55 -5.17 -13.99
N LEU A 61 -30.04 -4.68 -12.86
CA LEU A 61 -30.31 -3.33 -12.37
C LEU A 61 -30.04 -2.36 -13.52
N ARG A 62 -31.11 -1.69 -13.98
CA ARG A 62 -31.02 -0.55 -14.89
C ARG A 62 -30.27 0.54 -14.14
N PHE A 63 -28.96 0.65 -14.37
CA PHE A 63 -28.27 1.90 -14.22
C PHE A 63 -28.96 2.87 -15.19
N THR A 64 -29.74 3.79 -14.64
CA THR A 64 -30.21 4.94 -15.38
C THR A 64 -28.97 5.60 -15.97
N ASN A 65 -29.04 5.96 -17.26
CA ASN A 65 -28.10 6.85 -17.90
C ASN A 65 -28.02 8.12 -17.06
N GLN A 66 -27.12 8.17 -16.08
CA GLN A 66 -26.58 9.42 -15.62
C GLN A 66 -25.89 10.02 -16.84
N GLN A 67 -26.40 11.17 -17.25
CA GLN A 67 -25.75 12.00 -18.25
C GLN A 67 -24.25 12.03 -17.93
N LYS A 68 -23.41 11.68 -18.90
CA LYS A 68 -22.00 12.06 -18.86
C LYS A 68 -21.97 13.52 -18.43
N PRO A 69 -21.24 13.90 -17.36
CA PRO A 69 -21.04 15.32 -17.09
C PRO A 69 -20.52 15.93 -18.40
N LYS A 70 -21.22 16.96 -18.89
CA LYS A 70 -20.71 17.82 -19.95
C LYS A 70 -19.29 18.17 -19.54
N GLY A 71 -18.32 17.91 -20.41
CA GLY A 71 -16.93 18.20 -20.13
C GLY A 71 -16.83 19.65 -19.70
N ASP A 72 -16.54 19.87 -18.42
CA ASP A 72 -16.04 21.13 -17.95
C ASP A 72 -14.76 21.34 -18.76
N SER A 73 -14.72 22.41 -19.56
CA SER A 73 -13.46 22.90 -20.09
C SER A 73 -12.66 23.31 -18.85
N TYR A 74 -11.84 22.40 -18.32
CA TYR A 74 -10.89 22.76 -17.27
C TYR A 74 -10.10 23.94 -17.83
N GLU A 75 -10.28 25.12 -17.21
CA GLU A 75 -9.38 26.24 -17.47
C GLU A 75 -7.96 25.70 -17.28
N THR A 76 -7.11 25.94 -18.27
CA THR A 76 -5.71 25.51 -18.23
C THR A 76 -5.07 26.03 -16.95
N TYR A 77 -4.60 25.11 -16.09
CA TYR A 77 -3.97 25.46 -14.83
C TYR A 77 -2.69 26.23 -15.07
N LYS A 78 -2.56 27.41 -14.44
CA LYS A 78 -1.35 28.22 -14.52
C LYS A 78 -0.28 27.68 -13.56
N PRO A 79 1.03 27.89 -13.85
CA PRO A 79 2.14 27.40 -13.03
C PRO A 79 2.36 28.24 -11.76
N ASN A 80 1.33 28.38 -10.93
CA ASN A 80 1.38 29.03 -9.61
C ASN A 80 0.44 28.31 -8.63
N TRP A 81 0.78 28.33 -7.34
CA TRP A 81 0.04 27.58 -6.33
C TRP A 81 -1.42 28.02 -6.17
N ASP A 82 -1.71 29.32 -6.27
CA ASP A 82 -3.08 29.84 -6.14
C ASP A 82 -4.02 29.18 -7.16
N ASP A 83 -3.53 28.83 -8.34
CA ASP A 83 -4.31 28.17 -9.38
C ASP A 83 -4.26 26.64 -9.29
N LEU A 84 -3.07 26.08 -9.04
CA LEU A 84 -2.88 24.63 -8.92
C LEU A 84 -3.67 24.03 -7.75
N ASP A 85 -3.76 24.74 -6.62
CA ASP A 85 -4.45 24.27 -5.41
C ASP A 85 -5.97 24.25 -5.56
N LYS A 86 -6.52 24.88 -6.61
CA LYS A 86 -7.95 24.82 -6.96
C LYS A 86 -8.34 23.52 -7.64
N ARG A 87 -7.37 22.74 -8.15
CA ARG A 87 -7.67 21.48 -8.84
C ARG A 87 -8.43 20.55 -7.88
N PRO A 88 -9.65 20.10 -8.25
CA PRO A 88 -10.38 19.14 -7.44
C PRO A 88 -9.58 17.86 -7.26
N LEU A 89 -9.62 17.30 -6.05
CA LEU A 89 -9.02 16.00 -5.80
C LEU A 89 -9.81 14.92 -6.56
N PRO A 90 -9.15 14.06 -7.36
CA PRO A 90 -9.78 12.89 -7.98
C PRO A 90 -10.48 12.01 -6.94
N THR A 91 -11.73 11.65 -7.20
CA THR A 91 -12.58 10.94 -6.22
C THR A 91 -12.02 9.60 -5.79
N TRP A 92 -11.39 8.86 -6.71
CA TRP A 92 -10.77 7.57 -6.42
C TRP A 92 -9.78 7.67 -5.25
N TYR A 93 -9.04 8.77 -5.14
CA TYR A 93 -8.02 8.93 -4.11
C TYR A 93 -8.67 9.15 -2.74
N ASP A 94 -9.72 9.97 -2.66
CA ASP A 94 -10.45 10.10 -1.40
C ASP A 94 -11.13 8.79 -1.01
N GLU A 95 -11.70 8.05 -1.95
CA GLU A 95 -12.42 6.80 -1.67
C GLU A 95 -11.51 5.63 -1.31
N ALA A 96 -10.26 5.63 -1.78
CA ALA A 96 -9.30 4.55 -1.65
C ALA A 96 -8.91 4.24 -0.18
N LYS A 97 -8.68 5.28 0.63
CA LYS A 97 -8.23 5.28 2.04
C LYS A 97 -6.91 4.57 2.36
N ILE A 98 -6.67 3.37 1.84
CA ILE A 98 -5.56 2.49 2.21
C ILE A 98 -4.62 2.32 1.02
N GLY A 99 -3.36 2.70 1.20
CA GLY A 99 -2.27 2.48 0.26
C GLY A 99 -1.11 1.70 0.85
N ILE A 100 -0.28 1.09 0.00
CA ILE A 100 1.01 0.51 0.38
C ILE A 100 2.15 1.37 -0.15
N PHE A 101 3.11 1.68 0.71
CA PHE A 101 4.39 2.25 0.31
C PHE A 101 5.46 1.16 0.24
N ILE A 102 6.43 1.32 -0.65
CA ILE A 102 7.53 0.38 -0.76
C ILE A 102 8.84 1.15 -0.93
N HIS A 103 9.74 1.04 0.06
CA HIS A 103 11.11 1.54 -0.03
C HIS A 103 12.06 0.40 -0.36
N TRP A 104 12.52 0.36 -1.61
CA TRP A 104 13.38 -0.70 -2.13
C TRP A 104 14.38 -0.14 -3.14
N GLY A 105 15.66 -0.42 -2.92
CA GLY A 105 16.75 0.09 -3.74
C GLY A 105 18.07 -0.53 -3.33
N VAL A 106 19.19 0.07 -3.74
CA VAL A 106 20.53 -0.45 -3.45
C VAL A 106 20.81 -0.43 -1.95
N PHE A 107 20.22 0.51 -1.20
CA PHE A 107 20.29 0.55 0.27
C PHE A 107 19.73 -0.72 0.94
N SER A 108 18.89 -1.49 0.26
CA SER A 108 18.41 -2.78 0.78
C SER A 108 19.51 -3.86 0.81
N VAL A 109 20.63 -3.69 0.10
CA VAL A 109 21.76 -4.64 0.09
C VAL A 109 22.52 -4.67 1.42
N PRO A 110 23.03 -3.55 1.96
CA PRO A 110 23.62 -3.57 3.30
C PRO A 110 22.58 -3.91 4.38
N SER A 111 21.30 -3.61 4.14
CA SER A 111 20.15 -3.88 5.03
C SER A 111 20.40 -3.41 6.48
N PHE A 112 21.07 -2.27 6.66
CA PHE A 112 21.54 -1.81 7.96
C PHE A 112 21.07 -0.38 8.22
N ARG A 113 20.54 -0.14 9.44
CA ARG A 113 19.96 1.13 9.89
C ARG A 113 18.75 1.61 9.10
N SER A 114 18.92 2.06 7.86
CA SER A 114 17.82 2.56 7.05
C SER A 114 18.20 2.75 5.58
N GLU A 115 17.23 3.17 4.78
CA GLU A 115 17.39 3.66 3.41
C GLU A 115 18.34 4.87 3.29
N TRP A 116 18.68 5.52 4.40
CA TRP A 116 19.68 6.59 4.49
C TRP A 116 21.13 6.08 4.57
N PHE A 117 21.36 4.78 4.42
CA PHE A 117 22.66 4.14 4.63
C PHE A 117 23.84 4.88 3.97
N TRP A 118 23.69 5.33 2.71
CA TRP A 118 24.79 6.02 2.01
C TRP A 118 25.12 7.36 2.67
N TRP A 119 24.11 8.15 3.03
CA TRP A 119 24.30 9.39 3.76
C TRP A 119 24.88 9.16 5.16
N ASP A 120 24.34 8.20 5.91
CA ASP A 120 24.83 7.81 7.23
C ASP A 120 26.32 7.40 7.19
N TRP A 121 26.74 6.75 6.11
CA TRP A 121 28.12 6.31 5.93
C TRP A 121 29.06 7.41 5.46
N GLN A 122 28.71 8.16 4.42
CA GLN A 122 29.62 9.08 3.73
C GLN A 122 29.37 10.56 4.05
N GLY A 123 28.11 10.95 4.22
CA GLY A 123 27.70 12.32 4.52
C GLY A 123 27.84 12.63 6.01
N ALA A 124 26.96 12.03 6.82
CA ALA A 124 26.93 12.23 8.26
C ALA A 124 28.06 11.48 9.01
N LYS A 125 28.58 10.40 8.42
CA LYS A 125 29.66 9.55 8.98
C LYS A 125 29.35 9.05 10.38
N TYR A 126 28.15 8.52 10.61
CA TYR A 126 27.79 7.91 11.89
C TYR A 126 28.71 6.73 12.22
N ASN A 127 29.30 6.77 13.43
CA ASN A 127 30.32 5.80 13.85
C ASN A 127 29.89 4.35 13.63
N ASN A 128 28.66 4.00 14.02
CA ASN A 128 28.19 2.62 13.86
C ASN A 128 28.04 2.17 12.40
N THR A 129 27.69 3.06 11.48
CA THR A 129 27.63 2.78 10.03
C THR A 129 29.04 2.66 9.44
N VAL A 130 29.93 3.57 9.81
CA VAL A 130 31.34 3.55 9.38
C VAL A 130 32.04 2.29 9.89
N ASP A 131 31.83 1.91 11.14
CA ASP A 131 32.43 0.72 11.75
C ASP A 131 31.83 -0.57 11.18
N PHE A 132 30.52 -0.58 10.90
CA PHE A 132 29.88 -1.66 10.14
C PHE A 132 30.56 -1.84 8.79
N MET A 133 30.85 -0.75 8.07
CA MET A 133 31.55 -0.82 6.79
C MET A 133 32.99 -1.33 6.93
N LYS A 134 33.77 -0.78 7.87
CA LYS A 134 35.16 -1.21 8.13
C LYS A 134 35.27 -2.69 8.51
N LYS A 135 34.30 -3.20 9.28
CA LYS A 135 34.32 -4.58 9.80
C LYS A 135 33.91 -5.60 8.74
N ASN A 136 32.97 -5.26 7.86
CA ASN A 136 32.30 -6.24 7.01
C ASN A 136 32.65 -6.12 5.52
N TYR A 137 33.32 -5.05 5.09
CA TYR A 137 33.65 -4.81 3.69
C TYR A 137 35.13 -4.50 3.52
N ARG A 138 35.65 -4.83 2.33
CA ARG A 138 37.07 -4.60 2.00
C ARG A 138 37.43 -3.11 2.08
N PRO A 139 38.69 -2.76 2.40
CA PRO A 139 39.18 -1.40 2.23
C PRO A 139 38.93 -0.89 0.80
N GLY A 140 38.55 0.39 0.67
CA GLY A 140 38.25 1.02 -0.61
C GLY A 140 36.88 0.65 -1.22
N PHE A 141 36.05 -0.12 -0.53
CA PHE A 141 34.66 -0.36 -0.95
C PHE A 141 33.89 0.96 -1.06
N THR A 142 33.15 1.13 -2.15
CA THR A 142 32.32 2.29 -2.46
C THR A 142 30.84 1.91 -2.42
N TYR A 143 29.94 2.89 -2.36
CA TYR A 143 28.51 2.59 -2.38
C TYR A 143 28.07 1.90 -3.68
N ALA A 144 28.69 2.26 -4.81
CA ALA A 144 28.42 1.66 -6.11
C ALA A 144 28.73 0.15 -6.16
N ASP A 145 29.65 -0.35 -5.33
CA ASP A 145 29.94 -1.79 -5.22
C ASP A 145 28.75 -2.60 -4.67
N PHE A 146 27.72 -1.95 -4.09
CA PHE A 146 26.47 -2.61 -3.71
C PHE A 146 25.52 -2.86 -4.88
N ALA A 147 25.53 -2.04 -5.93
CA ALA A 147 24.54 -2.12 -6.98
C ALA A 147 24.49 -3.49 -7.71
N PRO A 148 25.63 -4.15 -8.03
CA PRO A 148 25.60 -5.50 -8.60
C PRO A 148 25.03 -6.58 -7.65
N LYS A 149 24.96 -6.30 -6.34
CA LYS A 149 24.42 -7.20 -5.31
C LYS A 149 22.94 -6.97 -5.03
N PHE A 150 22.35 -5.91 -5.60
CA PHE A 150 20.91 -5.75 -5.66
C PHE A 150 20.37 -6.68 -6.75
N THR A 151 20.10 -7.94 -6.38
CA THR A 151 19.87 -9.03 -7.34
C THR A 151 18.41 -9.19 -7.74
N ALA A 152 17.47 -8.85 -6.87
CA ALA A 152 16.03 -9.07 -7.10
C ALA A 152 15.70 -10.52 -7.52
N GLU A 153 16.48 -11.51 -7.08
CA GLU A 153 16.40 -12.91 -7.52
C GLU A 153 15.05 -13.59 -7.23
N PHE A 154 14.40 -13.19 -6.14
CA PHE A 154 13.07 -13.64 -5.72
C PHE A 154 11.99 -12.58 -5.95
N PHE A 155 12.30 -11.47 -6.63
CA PHE A 155 11.29 -10.48 -7.00
C PHE A 155 10.34 -11.06 -8.05
N ASN A 156 9.06 -11.09 -7.68
CA ASN A 156 7.96 -11.44 -8.55
C ASN A 156 6.86 -10.37 -8.42
N ALA A 157 6.66 -9.60 -9.49
CA ALA A 157 5.71 -8.50 -9.53
C ALA A 157 4.26 -8.95 -9.27
N ASP A 158 3.86 -10.11 -9.82
CA ASP A 158 2.52 -10.66 -9.61
C ASP A 158 2.32 -11.10 -8.15
N GLN A 159 3.31 -11.76 -7.55
CA GLN A 159 3.26 -12.15 -6.14
C GLN A 159 3.16 -10.93 -5.21
N TRP A 160 3.95 -9.88 -5.46
CA TRP A 160 3.86 -8.63 -4.70
C TRP A 160 2.48 -8.01 -4.85
N ALA A 161 1.97 -7.93 -6.07
CA ALA A 161 0.65 -7.37 -6.33
C ALA A 161 -0.47 -8.21 -5.68
N ASP A 162 -0.34 -9.53 -5.60
CA ASP A 162 -1.26 -10.40 -4.84
C ASP A 162 -1.24 -10.11 -3.34
N ILE A 163 -0.06 -9.92 -2.76
CA ILE A 163 0.10 -9.54 -1.35
C ILE A 163 -0.60 -8.20 -1.08
N PHE A 164 -0.37 -7.19 -1.92
CA PHE A 164 -0.94 -5.85 -1.74
C PHE A 164 -2.45 -5.82 -1.99
N ASN A 165 -2.95 -6.58 -2.97
CA ASN A 165 -4.39 -6.69 -3.19
C ASN A 165 -5.07 -7.41 -2.02
N THR A 166 -4.46 -8.48 -1.51
CA THR A 166 -4.98 -9.24 -0.36
C THR A 166 -4.99 -8.40 0.92
N SER A 167 -4.08 -7.42 1.04
CA SER A 167 -4.04 -6.53 2.20
C SER A 167 -5.20 -5.53 2.27
N GLY A 168 -5.98 -5.40 1.20
CA GLY A 168 -7.05 -4.41 1.08
C GLY A 168 -6.59 -3.05 0.60
N ALA A 169 -5.32 -2.88 0.20
CA ALA A 169 -4.89 -1.64 -0.41
C ALA A 169 -5.64 -1.35 -1.72
N ARG A 170 -5.82 -0.06 -2.04
CA ARG A 170 -6.42 0.41 -3.30
C ARG A 170 -5.41 1.10 -4.22
N TYR A 171 -4.26 1.46 -3.67
CA TYR A 171 -3.14 2.03 -4.41
C TYR A 171 -1.81 1.59 -3.81
N VAL A 172 -0.77 1.58 -4.63
CA VAL A 172 0.59 1.23 -4.20
C VAL A 172 1.56 2.27 -4.72
N VAL A 173 2.33 2.90 -3.83
CA VAL A 173 3.39 3.84 -4.16
C VAL A 173 4.73 3.11 -4.08
N PHE A 174 5.42 2.99 -5.21
CA PHE A 174 6.73 2.33 -5.28
C PHE A 174 7.84 3.37 -5.44
N THR A 175 8.95 3.19 -4.70
CA THR A 175 10.16 3.99 -4.84
C THR A 175 10.79 3.80 -6.21
N SER A 176 10.46 4.71 -7.14
CA SER A 176 11.08 4.74 -8.46
C SER A 176 12.55 5.14 -8.33
N LYS A 177 12.82 6.20 -7.57
CA LYS A 177 14.15 6.71 -7.24
C LYS A 177 14.16 7.26 -5.81
N HIS A 178 15.09 6.81 -4.99
CA HIS A 178 15.36 7.39 -3.66
C HIS A 178 16.54 8.36 -3.71
N HIS A 179 16.92 8.96 -2.58
CA HIS A 179 17.99 9.97 -2.48
C HIS A 179 19.38 9.49 -2.94
N GLU A 180 19.58 8.18 -3.07
CA GLU A 180 20.79 7.58 -3.64
C GLU A 180 20.88 7.69 -5.18
N GLY A 181 19.84 8.20 -5.84
CA GLY A 181 19.81 8.42 -7.29
C GLY A 181 19.67 7.16 -8.14
N TYR A 182 19.64 5.97 -7.53
CA TYR A 182 19.43 4.72 -8.26
C TYR A 182 17.98 4.60 -8.71
N THR A 183 17.76 4.39 -10.01
CA THR A 183 16.40 4.25 -10.56
C THR A 183 16.01 2.79 -10.74
N ASN A 184 14.84 2.41 -10.21
CA ASN A 184 14.22 1.10 -10.39
C ASN A 184 13.54 0.91 -11.76
N TRP A 185 13.89 1.77 -12.72
CA TRP A 185 13.48 1.69 -14.12
C TRP A 185 14.66 2.08 -15.04
N PRO A 186 14.65 1.71 -16.33
CA PRO A 186 15.72 2.00 -17.29
C PRO A 186 15.74 3.47 -17.72
N SER A 187 15.92 4.40 -16.77
CA SER A 187 15.97 5.84 -17.03
C SER A 187 17.06 6.21 -18.03
N ASN A 188 16.71 7.00 -19.04
CA ASN A 188 17.69 7.58 -19.98
C ASN A 188 18.61 8.61 -19.29
N TYR A 189 18.23 9.08 -18.11
CA TYR A 189 18.95 10.10 -17.35
C TYR A 189 19.77 9.52 -16.18
N SER A 190 19.65 8.21 -15.91
CA SER A 190 20.45 7.46 -14.91
C SER A 190 21.37 6.45 -15.57
N PHE A 191 22.21 6.89 -16.51
CA PHE A 191 23.13 6.00 -17.22
C PHE A 191 24.03 5.22 -16.24
N ASN A 192 24.09 3.89 -16.40
CA ASN A 192 24.83 2.96 -15.54
C ASN A 192 24.45 2.93 -14.04
N TRP A 193 23.39 3.64 -13.63
CA TRP A 193 22.95 3.70 -12.24
C TRP A 193 21.44 3.45 -12.14
N ASN A 194 21.02 2.33 -12.73
CA ASN A 194 19.63 1.89 -12.76
C ASN A 194 19.50 0.37 -12.80
N SER A 195 18.31 -0.14 -12.47
CA SER A 195 17.97 -1.57 -12.38
C SER A 195 18.11 -2.38 -13.66
N MET A 196 18.06 -1.76 -14.83
CA MET A 196 18.34 -2.43 -16.10
C MET A 196 19.84 -2.48 -16.39
N ALA A 197 20.58 -1.43 -16.05
CA ALA A 197 22.00 -1.30 -16.35
C ALA A 197 22.89 -2.07 -15.36
N VAL A 198 22.54 -2.14 -14.08
CA VAL A 198 23.34 -2.82 -13.04
C VAL A 198 22.45 -3.46 -11.97
N GLY A 199 22.83 -4.65 -11.49
CA GLY A 199 22.04 -5.44 -10.55
C GLY A 199 20.99 -6.30 -11.28
N PRO A 200 19.68 -6.06 -11.15
CA PRO A 200 18.62 -6.99 -11.57
C PRO A 200 18.50 -7.25 -13.06
N LYS A 201 18.94 -6.32 -13.92
CA LYS A 201 18.71 -6.32 -15.38
C LYS A 201 17.22 -6.33 -15.75
N ARG A 202 16.41 -5.56 -15.02
CA ARG A 202 14.94 -5.55 -15.11
C ARG A 202 14.39 -4.14 -15.06
N ASP A 203 13.24 -3.93 -15.68
CA ASP A 203 12.41 -2.72 -15.48
C ASP A 203 11.41 -3.01 -14.36
N ILE A 204 11.84 -2.82 -13.11
CA ILE A 204 11.05 -3.17 -11.93
C ILE A 204 9.77 -2.33 -11.85
N VAL A 205 9.88 -1.02 -12.14
CA VAL A 205 8.71 -0.11 -12.17
C VAL A 205 7.69 -0.60 -13.20
N GLY A 206 8.12 -0.93 -14.43
CA GLY A 206 7.23 -1.40 -15.49
C GLY A 206 6.55 -2.74 -15.15
N GLU A 207 7.32 -3.71 -14.66
CA GLU A 207 6.81 -5.02 -14.26
C GLU A 207 5.78 -4.90 -13.11
N LEU A 208 6.11 -4.16 -12.05
CA LEU A 208 5.21 -3.99 -10.90
C LEU A 208 3.96 -3.19 -11.28
N SER A 209 4.10 -2.08 -12.01
CA SER A 209 2.94 -1.27 -12.46
C SER A 209 1.96 -2.10 -13.29
N THR A 210 2.47 -3.00 -14.13
CA THR A 210 1.64 -3.91 -14.92
C THR A 210 0.89 -4.90 -14.03
N ALA A 211 1.58 -5.52 -13.07
CA ALA A 211 0.99 -6.48 -12.14
C ALA A 211 -0.06 -5.87 -11.21
N LEU A 212 0.15 -4.63 -10.76
CA LEU A 212 -0.80 -3.87 -9.94
C LEU A 212 -2.09 -3.56 -10.71
N ARG A 213 -1.98 -3.06 -11.94
CA ARG A 213 -3.15 -2.75 -12.78
C ARG A 213 -3.99 -3.98 -13.11
N LYS A 214 -3.38 -5.15 -13.30
CA LYS A 214 -4.11 -6.42 -13.47
C LYS A 214 -5.04 -6.75 -12.30
N ARG A 215 -4.79 -6.17 -11.12
CA ARG A 215 -5.58 -6.35 -9.89
C ARG A 215 -6.41 -5.11 -9.54
N ASN A 216 -6.56 -4.17 -10.48
CA ASN A 216 -7.30 -2.91 -10.29
C ASN A 216 -6.75 -2.05 -9.13
N LEU A 217 -5.45 -2.12 -8.87
CA LEU A 217 -4.77 -1.23 -7.95
C LEU A 217 -4.28 0.01 -8.70
N HIS A 218 -4.50 1.19 -8.13
CA HIS A 218 -3.90 2.42 -8.63
C HIS A 218 -2.38 2.40 -8.42
N VAL A 219 -1.65 2.93 -9.39
CA VAL A 219 -0.18 2.89 -9.40
C VAL A 219 0.37 4.24 -9.00
N GLY A 220 1.09 4.30 -7.89
CA GLY A 220 1.84 5.46 -7.46
C GLY A 220 3.33 5.25 -7.61
N LEU A 221 4.06 6.34 -7.86
CA LEU A 221 5.50 6.34 -7.93
C LEU A 221 6.07 7.45 -7.05
N TYR A 222 6.91 7.05 -6.11
CA TYR A 222 7.72 7.96 -5.33
C TYR A 222 8.96 8.35 -6.12
N HIS A 223 9.30 9.63 -6.08
CA HIS A 223 10.49 10.15 -6.74
C HIS A 223 11.18 11.19 -5.86
N SER A 224 12.41 10.90 -5.46
CA SER A 224 13.23 11.91 -4.78
C SER A 224 13.72 12.98 -5.77
N LEU A 225 13.43 14.24 -5.46
CA LEU A 225 13.84 15.39 -6.28
C LEU A 225 15.35 15.58 -6.29
N PHE A 226 16.05 15.24 -5.20
CA PHE A 226 17.50 15.40 -5.07
C PHE A 226 18.26 14.06 -5.05
N GLU A 227 19.59 14.17 -5.17
CA GLU A 227 20.52 13.05 -5.04
C GLU A 227 21.72 13.48 -4.20
N TRP A 228 21.97 12.79 -3.08
CA TRP A 228 22.92 13.24 -2.05
C TRP A 228 24.29 13.66 -2.59
N PHE A 229 24.81 12.88 -3.54
CA PHE A 229 26.19 13.00 -4.02
C PHE A 229 26.27 13.22 -5.54
N HIS A 230 25.17 13.59 -6.20
CA HIS A 230 25.20 13.86 -7.63
C HIS A 230 25.98 15.17 -7.89
N PRO A 231 27.02 15.18 -8.77
CA PRO A 231 27.88 16.34 -8.95
C PRO A 231 27.14 17.63 -9.32
N LEU A 232 26.16 17.55 -10.24
CA LEU A 232 25.35 18.72 -10.60
C LEU A 232 24.50 19.25 -9.44
N TYR A 233 23.99 18.38 -8.57
CA TYR A 233 23.20 18.81 -7.42
C TYR A 233 24.11 19.51 -6.40
N LEU A 234 25.28 18.92 -6.13
CA LEU A 234 26.28 19.53 -5.25
C LEU A 234 26.76 20.89 -5.78
N GLN A 235 26.94 21.02 -7.10
CA GLN A 235 27.30 22.27 -7.75
C GLN A 235 26.19 23.33 -7.60
N ASP A 236 24.94 22.97 -7.88
CA ASP A 236 23.81 23.88 -7.70
C ASP A 236 23.66 24.28 -6.22
N LYS A 237 23.82 23.34 -5.30
CA LYS A 237 23.79 23.58 -3.84
C LYS A 237 24.92 24.51 -3.37
N GLU A 238 26.15 24.29 -3.83
CA GLU A 238 27.30 25.17 -3.55
C GLU A 238 27.06 26.59 -4.06
N ASN A 239 26.39 26.71 -5.21
CA ASN A 239 25.93 27.98 -5.78
C ASN A 239 24.59 28.48 -5.18
N LYS A 240 24.19 27.97 -4.00
CA LYS A 240 22.99 28.37 -3.26
C LYS A 240 21.71 28.30 -4.12
N PHE A 241 21.62 27.29 -4.97
CA PHE A 241 20.49 27.02 -5.87
C PHE A 241 20.16 28.16 -6.85
N ARG A 242 21.14 29.00 -7.20
CA ARG A 242 21.00 30.06 -8.22
C ARG A 242 21.04 29.53 -9.65
N THR A 243 21.61 28.35 -9.84
CA THR A 243 21.58 27.57 -11.07
C THR A 243 20.67 26.36 -10.89
N GLN A 244 20.21 25.77 -11.98
CA GLN A 244 19.28 24.63 -12.02
C GLN A 244 19.81 23.54 -12.97
N GLN A 245 21.12 23.33 -13.02
CA GLN A 245 21.73 22.38 -13.96
C GLN A 245 21.27 20.95 -13.67
N PHE A 246 21.21 20.59 -12.39
CA PHE A 246 20.70 19.29 -11.95
C PHE A 246 19.23 19.13 -12.31
N VAL A 247 18.39 20.12 -11.98
CA VAL A 247 16.95 20.05 -12.25
C VAL A 247 16.65 19.90 -13.73
N LYS A 248 17.33 20.69 -14.60
CA LYS A 248 17.12 20.67 -16.06
C LYS A 248 17.68 19.43 -16.74
N SER A 249 18.77 18.86 -16.23
CA SER A 249 19.47 17.74 -16.89
C SER A 249 19.12 16.38 -16.32
N LYS A 250 18.53 16.33 -15.12
CA LYS A 250 18.34 15.12 -14.33
C LYS A 250 16.91 14.97 -13.81
N THR A 251 16.52 15.76 -12.82
CA THR A 251 15.26 15.54 -12.08
C THR A 251 14.00 15.74 -12.94
N LEU A 252 13.86 16.88 -13.64
CA LEU A 252 12.66 17.12 -14.44
C LEU A 252 12.53 16.13 -15.61
N PRO A 253 13.57 15.89 -16.43
CA PRO A 253 13.44 14.92 -17.51
C PRO A 253 13.06 13.51 -17.03
N GLU A 254 13.55 13.06 -15.87
CA GLU A 254 13.12 11.80 -15.25
C GLU A 254 11.65 11.81 -14.86
N LEU A 255 11.15 12.89 -14.27
CA LEU A 255 9.73 13.02 -13.92
C LEU A 255 8.84 12.97 -15.17
N TYR A 256 9.20 13.69 -16.24
CA TYR A 256 8.49 13.63 -17.52
C TYR A 256 8.54 12.22 -18.12
N GLU A 257 9.70 11.57 -18.15
CA GLU A 257 9.87 10.21 -18.65
C GLU A 257 8.99 9.22 -17.87
N LEU A 258 9.02 9.31 -16.54
CA LEU A 258 8.30 8.43 -15.64
C LEU A 258 6.77 8.57 -15.80
N VAL A 259 6.26 9.81 -15.88
CA VAL A 259 4.84 10.07 -16.10
C VAL A 259 4.39 9.56 -17.47
N ASN A 260 5.12 9.87 -18.54
CA ASN A 260 4.73 9.48 -19.90
C ASN A 260 4.82 7.97 -20.13
N THR A 261 5.82 7.32 -19.55
CA THR A 261 6.06 5.88 -19.73
C THR A 261 5.10 5.05 -18.88
N TYR A 262 5.06 5.33 -17.58
CA TYR A 262 4.38 4.46 -16.63
C TYR A 262 2.98 4.91 -16.25
N LYS A 263 2.57 6.14 -16.59
CA LYS A 263 1.22 6.68 -16.34
C LYS A 263 0.73 6.45 -14.90
N PRO A 264 1.48 6.90 -13.87
CA PRO A 264 1.06 6.71 -12.49
C PRO A 264 -0.14 7.60 -12.11
N ASP A 265 -0.98 7.08 -11.24
CA ASP A 265 -2.08 7.77 -10.57
C ASP A 265 -1.61 8.64 -9.38
N VAL A 266 -0.42 8.35 -8.81
CA VAL A 266 0.21 9.18 -7.77
C VAL A 266 1.64 9.51 -8.15
N ILE A 267 2.01 10.78 -8.12
CA ILE A 267 3.42 11.20 -8.04
C ILE A 267 3.69 11.68 -6.63
N TRP A 268 4.49 10.93 -5.89
CA TRP A 268 4.85 11.22 -4.51
C TRP A 268 6.28 11.77 -4.49
N SER A 269 6.44 13.10 -4.42
CA SER A 269 7.77 13.72 -4.42
C SER A 269 8.36 13.78 -3.01
N ASP A 270 9.68 13.88 -2.91
CA ASP A 270 10.40 14.02 -1.63
C ASP A 270 11.80 14.59 -1.86
N GLY A 271 12.52 14.95 -0.80
CA GLY A 271 13.87 15.48 -0.98
C GLY A 271 13.92 16.94 -1.42
N ASP A 272 12.81 17.64 -1.23
CA ASP A 272 12.57 19.00 -1.69
C ASP A 272 13.08 20.06 -0.71
N TRP A 273 13.31 19.67 0.55
CA TRP A 273 13.51 20.56 1.70
C TRP A 273 14.71 21.50 1.64
N GLU A 274 15.71 21.25 0.79
CA GLU A 274 16.90 22.12 0.70
C GLU A 274 16.72 23.35 -0.19
N ALA A 275 15.71 23.36 -1.06
CA ALA A 275 15.53 24.41 -2.06
C ALA A 275 14.06 24.74 -2.27
N LEU A 276 13.78 25.98 -2.71
CA LEU A 276 12.42 26.42 -3.01
C LEU A 276 11.85 25.68 -4.23
N ASP A 277 10.53 25.63 -4.33
CA ASP A 277 9.76 25.14 -5.48
C ASP A 277 10.19 25.78 -6.81
N THR A 278 10.64 27.03 -6.78
CA THR A 278 11.19 27.74 -7.93
C THR A 278 12.49 27.10 -8.45
N TYR A 279 13.38 26.60 -7.59
CA TYR A 279 14.57 25.85 -8.02
C TYR A 279 14.18 24.52 -8.64
N TRP A 280 13.23 23.80 -8.04
CA TRP A 280 12.73 22.53 -8.55
C TRP A 280 11.88 22.65 -9.82
N ASN A 281 11.45 23.88 -10.16
CA ASN A 281 10.48 24.17 -11.22
C ASN A 281 9.16 23.42 -11.03
N SER A 282 8.74 23.26 -9.78
CA SER A 282 7.64 22.35 -9.41
C SER A 282 6.29 22.80 -9.97
N THR A 283 5.98 24.10 -9.92
CA THR A 283 4.69 24.60 -10.39
C THR A 283 4.51 24.44 -11.90
N GLU A 284 5.58 24.60 -12.69
CA GLU A 284 5.58 24.34 -14.13
C GLU A 284 5.37 22.85 -14.44
N PHE A 285 6.07 21.97 -13.71
CA PHE A 285 5.88 20.53 -13.86
C PHE A 285 4.44 20.11 -13.51
N ILE A 286 3.90 20.59 -12.39
CA ILE A 286 2.55 20.24 -11.93
C ILE A 286 1.48 20.84 -12.87
N ALA A 287 1.68 22.05 -13.40
CA ALA A 287 0.78 22.62 -14.41
C ALA A 287 0.74 21.74 -15.66
N TRP A 288 1.89 21.33 -16.20
CA TRP A 288 1.95 20.35 -17.29
C TRP A 288 1.27 19.03 -16.91
N LEU A 289 1.51 18.54 -15.69
CA LEU A 289 0.94 17.29 -15.20
C LEU A 289 -0.60 17.32 -15.24
N TYR A 290 -1.21 18.46 -14.89
CA TYR A 290 -2.65 18.64 -14.84
C TYR A 290 -3.29 19.08 -16.17
N ASN A 291 -2.51 19.62 -17.11
CA ASN A 291 -3.05 20.11 -18.39
C ASN A 291 -2.83 19.12 -19.54
N ASP A 292 -1.64 18.55 -19.63
CA ASP A 292 -1.12 17.96 -20.87
C ASP A 292 -0.69 16.49 -20.72
N SER A 293 -0.40 16.05 -19.49
CA SER A 293 0.07 14.69 -19.25
C SER A 293 -0.98 13.63 -19.59
N PRO A 294 -0.57 12.38 -19.86
CA PRO A 294 -1.50 11.27 -20.13
C PRO A 294 -2.33 10.83 -18.91
N VAL A 295 -2.08 11.40 -17.73
CA VAL A 295 -2.74 11.06 -16.45
C VAL A 295 -3.45 12.26 -15.82
N LYS A 296 -3.58 13.37 -16.54
CA LYS A 296 -4.12 14.64 -16.04
C LYS A 296 -5.49 14.53 -15.34
N ASP A 297 -6.32 13.58 -15.76
CA ASP A 297 -7.67 13.38 -15.21
C ASP A 297 -7.68 12.59 -13.89
N SER A 298 -6.64 11.80 -13.59
CA SER A 298 -6.62 10.91 -12.42
C SER A 298 -5.48 11.19 -11.44
N VAL A 299 -4.39 11.82 -11.88
CA VAL A 299 -3.17 11.94 -11.08
C VAL A 299 -3.35 12.83 -9.85
N VAL A 300 -2.70 12.44 -8.76
CA VAL A 300 -2.55 13.26 -7.54
C VAL A 300 -1.08 13.44 -7.18
N THR A 301 -0.77 14.55 -6.54
CA THR A 301 0.56 14.85 -5.98
C THR A 301 0.46 15.19 -4.50
N ASN A 302 1.47 14.82 -3.73
CA ASN A 302 1.61 15.25 -2.33
C ASN A 302 2.08 16.72 -2.24
N ASP A 303 2.49 17.15 -1.05
CA ASP A 303 2.86 18.53 -0.70
C ASP A 303 4.38 18.75 -0.56
N ARG A 304 5.22 17.86 -1.10
CA ARG A 304 6.69 17.90 -0.94
C ARG A 304 7.40 18.35 -2.21
N TRP A 305 7.06 19.56 -2.67
CA TRP A 305 7.52 20.12 -3.94
C TRP A 305 8.44 21.33 -3.79
N GLY A 306 8.89 21.62 -2.58
CA GLY A 306 9.85 22.68 -2.29
C GLY A 306 9.84 23.06 -0.81
N SER A 307 10.97 23.60 -0.35
CA SER A 307 11.05 24.22 0.97
C SER A 307 9.92 25.25 1.15
N GLY A 308 9.10 25.04 2.18
CA GLY A 308 7.98 25.92 2.53
C GLY A 308 6.65 25.57 1.86
N VAL A 309 6.58 24.51 1.03
CA VAL A 309 5.37 24.01 0.35
C VAL A 309 4.56 23.06 1.24
N MET A 310 5.25 22.21 2.01
CA MET A 310 4.64 21.19 2.85
C MET A 310 3.59 21.77 3.81
N CYS A 311 2.45 21.10 3.92
CA CYS A 311 1.26 21.52 4.67
C CYS A 311 0.62 22.84 4.19
N LYS A 312 0.93 23.29 2.97
CA LYS A 312 0.35 24.52 2.37
C LYS A 312 -0.20 24.29 0.97
N HIS A 313 0.57 23.67 0.08
CA HIS A 313 0.18 23.43 -1.31
C HIS A 313 0.26 21.95 -1.68
N GLY A 314 -0.25 21.59 -2.86
CA GLY A 314 -0.25 20.22 -3.37
C GLY A 314 -1.63 19.58 -3.36
N GLY A 315 -1.78 18.44 -4.04
CA GLY A 315 -3.06 17.76 -4.19
C GLY A 315 -3.62 17.22 -2.87
N TYR A 316 -2.74 16.77 -1.97
CA TYR A 316 -3.05 16.42 -0.59
C TYR A 316 -1.83 16.67 0.30
N PHE A 317 -2.06 16.80 1.60
CA PHE A 317 -1.01 17.11 2.56
C PHE A 317 -0.41 15.85 3.20
N THR A 318 0.90 15.85 3.38
CA THR A 318 1.60 14.91 4.26
C THR A 318 2.09 15.61 5.51
N CYS A 319 2.42 16.92 5.47
CA CYS A 319 2.86 17.78 6.59
C CYS A 319 4.13 17.33 7.37
N SER A 320 4.34 16.04 7.58
CA SER A 320 5.54 15.40 8.14
C SER A 320 5.52 13.89 7.86
N ASP A 321 6.60 13.18 8.16
CA ASP A 321 6.54 11.72 8.27
C ASP A 321 5.60 11.31 9.40
N ARG A 322 4.84 10.21 9.20
CA ARG A 322 3.88 9.67 10.19
C ARG A 322 2.87 10.71 10.69
N TYR A 323 2.52 11.67 9.83
CA TYR A 323 1.57 12.73 10.19
C TYR A 323 0.22 12.12 10.52
N ASN A 324 -0.22 12.29 11.76
CA ASN A 324 -1.53 11.90 12.25
C ASN A 324 -2.00 12.96 13.25
N PRO A 325 -2.81 13.95 12.82
CA PRO A 325 -3.15 15.10 13.64
C PRO A 325 -4.18 14.80 14.74
N GLY A 326 -4.79 13.61 14.75
CA GLY A 326 -5.83 13.21 15.72
C GLY A 326 -7.11 14.08 15.69
N LYS A 327 -7.27 14.91 14.64
CA LYS A 327 -8.41 15.80 14.44
C LYS A 327 -8.66 16.04 12.96
N LEU A 328 -9.91 16.36 12.61
CA LEU A 328 -10.30 16.67 11.24
C LEU A 328 -9.50 17.85 10.67
N GLN A 329 -9.01 17.68 9.44
CA GLN A 329 -8.30 18.71 8.68
C GLN A 329 -9.22 19.34 7.62
N SER A 330 -8.89 20.56 7.20
CA SER A 330 -9.64 21.28 6.15
C SER A 330 -9.32 20.82 4.73
N ARG A 331 -8.14 20.22 4.52
CA ARG A 331 -7.67 19.67 3.25
C ARG A 331 -7.44 18.17 3.40
N LYS A 332 -7.55 17.44 2.28
CA LYS A 332 -7.19 16.02 2.26
C LYS A 332 -5.73 15.86 2.66
N TRP A 333 -5.45 14.82 3.44
CA TRP A 333 -4.11 14.49 3.89
C TRP A 333 -3.86 12.97 3.84
N GLU A 334 -2.59 12.58 3.93
CA GLU A 334 -2.14 11.19 3.92
C GLU A 334 -1.13 10.95 5.06
N ASN A 335 -1.38 9.92 5.87
CA ASN A 335 -0.47 9.40 6.86
C ASN A 335 0.50 8.41 6.21
N ALA A 336 1.66 8.89 5.74
CA ALA A 336 2.74 8.01 5.30
C ALA A 336 3.48 7.45 6.53
N MET A 337 3.43 6.13 6.74
CA MET A 337 3.95 5.47 7.93
C MET A 337 4.65 4.13 7.61
N THR A 338 5.38 3.57 8.58
CA THR A 338 6.14 2.32 8.41
C THR A 338 5.73 1.22 9.39
N ILE A 339 5.58 -0.03 8.91
CA ILE A 339 5.35 -1.18 9.80
C ILE A 339 6.58 -1.41 10.68
N ASP A 340 7.79 -1.29 10.13
CA ASP A 340 9.02 -1.18 10.92
C ASP A 340 9.08 0.22 11.52
N SER A 341 8.92 0.35 12.84
CA SER A 341 8.89 1.64 13.54
C SER A 341 10.18 2.46 13.40
N GLN A 342 11.28 1.83 12.95
CA GLN A 342 12.60 2.44 12.92
C GLN A 342 13.07 2.85 11.51
N SER A 343 12.50 2.30 10.42
CA SER A 343 12.99 2.56 9.07
C SER A 343 11.94 2.33 7.98
N TRP A 344 12.11 3.01 6.85
CA TRP A 344 11.37 2.73 5.62
C TRP A 344 11.99 1.56 4.85
N GLY A 345 13.32 1.53 4.73
CA GLY A 345 14.07 0.43 4.13
C GLY A 345 14.17 -0.83 4.99
N TYR A 346 14.60 -1.93 4.39
CA TYR A 346 14.74 -3.20 5.09
C TYR A 346 15.94 -3.21 6.05
N ARG A 347 15.71 -3.62 7.30
CA ARG A 347 16.76 -3.89 8.30
C ARG A 347 16.85 -5.37 8.62
N ARG A 348 18.00 -5.99 8.34
CA ARG A 348 18.22 -7.42 8.61
C ARG A 348 18.36 -7.77 10.10
N ASN A 349 18.54 -6.76 10.94
CA ASN A 349 18.73 -6.90 12.39
C ASN A 349 17.53 -6.37 13.20
N ALA A 350 16.39 -6.11 12.56
CA ALA A 350 15.18 -5.70 13.24
C ALA A 350 14.65 -6.83 14.15
N ASN A 351 14.18 -6.46 15.33
CA ASN A 351 13.52 -7.38 16.25
C ASN A 351 12.00 -7.33 16.07
N LEU A 352 11.29 -8.35 16.53
CA LEU A 352 9.82 -8.39 16.47
C LEU A 352 9.18 -7.13 17.10
N SER A 353 9.75 -6.65 18.22
CA SER A 353 9.30 -5.45 18.93
C SER A 353 9.45 -4.15 18.12
N ASP A 354 10.27 -4.15 17.08
CA ASP A 354 10.46 -2.97 16.23
C ASP A 354 9.31 -2.84 15.22
N TYR A 355 8.54 -3.92 14.98
CA TYR A 355 7.42 -3.92 14.07
C TYR A 355 6.12 -3.62 14.82
N LEU A 356 5.28 -2.75 14.26
CA LEU A 356 3.94 -2.52 14.78
C LEU A 356 3.16 -3.84 14.85
N SER A 357 2.40 -4.02 15.93
CA SER A 357 1.40 -5.08 15.99
C SER A 357 0.24 -4.76 15.04
N ILE A 358 -0.60 -5.75 14.75
CA ILE A 358 -1.80 -5.52 13.93
C ILE A 358 -2.80 -4.60 14.65
N GLU A 359 -2.92 -4.68 15.97
CA GLU A 359 -3.76 -3.79 16.77
C GLU A 359 -3.28 -2.33 16.63
N GLN A 360 -1.98 -2.07 16.75
CA GLN A 360 -1.43 -0.73 16.55
C GLN A 360 -1.64 -0.21 15.13
N LEU A 361 -1.52 -1.09 14.14
CA LEU A 361 -1.76 -0.74 12.73
C LEU A 361 -3.24 -0.39 12.50
N ILE A 362 -4.18 -1.19 13.01
CA ILE A 362 -5.63 -0.93 12.89
C ILE A 362 -6.02 0.33 13.66
N ASP A 363 -5.50 0.54 14.88
CA ASP A 363 -5.71 1.78 15.66
C ASP A 363 -5.35 3.01 14.80
N THR A 364 -4.17 2.97 14.15
CA THR A 364 -3.67 4.04 13.28
C THR A 364 -4.54 4.25 12.04
N ILE A 365 -4.97 3.16 11.39
CA ILE A 365 -5.86 3.21 10.21
C ILE A 365 -7.17 3.89 10.57
N VAL A 366 -7.80 3.44 11.65
CA VAL A 366 -9.12 3.92 12.07
C VAL A 366 -9.08 5.39 12.48
N GLU A 367 -8.09 5.79 13.29
CA GLU A 367 -7.90 7.20 13.63
C GLU A 367 -7.69 8.09 12.39
N THR A 368 -6.81 7.64 11.49
CA THR A 368 -6.48 8.38 10.26
C THR A 368 -7.72 8.60 9.40
N VAL A 369 -8.47 7.54 9.11
CA VAL A 369 -9.66 7.60 8.23
C VAL A 369 -10.79 8.40 8.88
N SER A 370 -11.01 8.22 10.18
CA SER A 370 -11.99 9.01 10.93
C SER A 370 -11.67 10.51 10.90
N CYS A 371 -10.40 10.89 10.85
CA CYS A 371 -9.95 12.28 10.72
C CYS A 371 -9.78 12.76 9.26
N GLY A 372 -10.25 11.98 8.29
CA GLY A 372 -10.32 12.35 6.87
C GLY A 372 -9.08 12.02 6.04
N GLY A 373 -8.07 11.42 6.65
CA GLY A 373 -6.84 11.03 5.99
C GLY A 373 -6.98 9.78 5.13
N ASN A 374 -6.04 9.61 4.20
CA ASN A 374 -5.63 8.29 3.75
C ASN A 374 -4.44 7.82 4.59
N ILE A 375 -4.14 6.52 4.57
CA ILE A 375 -2.94 5.96 5.17
C ILE A 375 -2.14 5.22 4.11
N LEU A 376 -0.83 5.45 4.11
CA LEU A 376 0.12 4.84 3.19
C LEU A 376 1.13 4.02 4.00
N VAL A 377 0.92 2.71 4.04
CA VAL A 377 1.62 1.78 4.92
C VAL A 377 2.85 1.21 4.23
N ASN A 378 4.03 1.54 4.72
CA ASN A 378 5.29 1.12 4.11
C ASN A 378 5.73 -0.30 4.50
N VAL A 379 6.25 -1.02 3.51
CA VAL A 379 7.09 -2.21 3.66
C VAL A 379 8.49 -2.00 3.07
N GLY A 380 9.49 -2.65 3.67
CA GLY A 380 10.87 -2.68 3.18
C GLY A 380 11.26 -4.09 2.72
N PRO A 381 11.25 -4.40 1.41
CA PRO A 381 11.72 -5.69 0.88
C PRO A 381 13.24 -5.83 0.97
N SER A 382 13.74 -7.07 1.10
CA SER A 382 15.18 -7.35 1.05
C SER A 382 15.74 -7.23 -0.36
N HIS A 383 17.06 -7.08 -0.52
CA HIS A 383 17.71 -6.85 -1.83
C HIS A 383 17.45 -7.94 -2.88
N ASP A 384 17.10 -9.13 -2.44
CA ASP A 384 16.73 -10.29 -3.25
C ASP A 384 15.25 -10.24 -3.71
N GLY A 385 14.46 -9.27 -3.27
CA GLY A 385 13.05 -9.10 -3.68
C GLY A 385 12.02 -9.76 -2.78
N VAL A 386 12.41 -10.27 -1.62
CA VAL A 386 11.48 -10.89 -0.66
C VAL A 386 10.85 -9.82 0.25
N ILE A 387 9.51 -9.71 0.22
CA ILE A 387 8.75 -9.08 1.32
C ILE A 387 8.78 -10.06 2.49
N LYS A 388 9.42 -9.71 3.61
CA LYS A 388 9.60 -10.67 4.71
C LYS A 388 8.27 -11.13 5.31
N PRO A 389 8.18 -12.37 5.83
CA PRO A 389 6.93 -12.93 6.38
C PRO A 389 6.24 -12.04 7.42
N ILE A 390 6.98 -11.30 8.24
CA ILE A 390 6.38 -10.37 9.22
C ILE A 390 5.56 -9.26 8.54
N PHE A 391 6.02 -8.72 7.42
CA PHE A 391 5.26 -7.75 6.65
C PHE A 391 4.06 -8.41 5.97
N GLN A 392 4.24 -9.60 5.38
CA GLN A 392 3.15 -10.36 4.77
C GLN A 392 2.04 -10.68 5.78
N GLU A 393 2.41 -11.07 7.00
CA GLU A 393 1.48 -11.35 8.10
C GLU A 393 0.67 -10.09 8.45
N ARG A 394 1.31 -8.95 8.71
CA ARG A 394 0.61 -7.69 9.03
C ARG A 394 -0.32 -7.24 7.91
N LEU A 395 0.14 -7.32 6.66
CA LEU A 395 -0.66 -6.99 5.49
C LEU A 395 -1.85 -7.95 5.33
N SER A 396 -1.65 -9.26 5.49
CA SER A 396 -2.74 -10.25 5.42
C SER A 396 -3.77 -10.05 6.53
N GLN A 397 -3.32 -9.74 7.76
CA GLN A 397 -4.19 -9.47 8.90
C GLN A 397 -5.00 -8.18 8.68
N MET A 398 -4.36 -7.13 8.15
CA MET A 398 -5.04 -5.90 7.74
C MET A 398 -6.14 -6.20 6.70
N GLY A 399 -5.84 -7.04 5.71
CA GLY A 399 -6.80 -7.50 4.71
C GLY A 399 -7.96 -8.31 5.28
N GLU A 400 -7.68 -9.23 6.21
CA GLU A 400 -8.71 -10.02 6.93
C GLU A 400 -9.71 -9.08 7.63
N TRP A 401 -9.22 -8.04 8.29
CA TRP A 401 -10.06 -7.06 8.96
C TRP A 401 -10.85 -6.17 7.99
N LEU A 402 -10.21 -5.66 6.93
CA LEU A 402 -10.84 -4.81 5.92
C LEU A 402 -11.89 -5.56 5.08
N LYS A 403 -11.76 -6.89 4.93
CA LYS A 403 -12.80 -7.69 4.27
C LYS A 403 -14.15 -7.63 4.99
N VAL A 404 -14.13 -7.46 6.31
CA VAL A 404 -15.35 -7.35 7.13
C VAL A 404 -15.76 -5.90 7.33
N ASN A 405 -14.81 -5.03 7.73
CA ASN A 405 -15.12 -3.67 8.15
C ASN A 405 -14.88 -2.62 7.06
N GLY A 406 -14.50 -3.03 5.84
CA GLY A 406 -14.18 -2.14 4.73
C GLY A 406 -15.33 -1.22 4.32
N GLU A 407 -16.58 -1.59 4.58
CA GLU A 407 -17.75 -0.73 4.35
C GLU A 407 -17.68 0.59 5.15
N ALA A 408 -17.07 0.55 6.34
CA ALA A 408 -16.87 1.70 7.21
C ALA A 408 -15.61 2.50 6.91
N ILE A 409 -14.78 2.04 5.97
CA ILE A 409 -13.50 2.64 5.62
C ILE A 409 -13.55 3.18 4.20
N TYR A 410 -13.71 2.32 3.20
CA TYR A 410 -13.69 2.74 1.80
C TYR A 410 -14.89 3.62 1.48
N SER A 411 -14.65 4.70 0.74
CA SER A 411 -15.66 5.70 0.37
C SER A 411 -16.42 6.32 1.56
N SER A 412 -15.94 6.14 2.80
CA SER A 412 -16.49 6.84 3.95
C SER A 412 -15.95 8.28 4.01
N VAL A 413 -16.64 9.12 4.76
CA VAL A 413 -16.20 10.47 5.11
C VAL A 413 -16.11 10.61 6.63
N PRO A 414 -15.35 11.58 7.15
CA PRO A 414 -15.40 11.92 8.56
C PRO A 414 -16.84 12.28 8.97
N TRP A 415 -17.34 11.63 10.02
CA TRP A 415 -18.57 12.12 10.65
C TRP A 415 -18.27 13.43 11.39
N LYS A 416 -19.29 14.22 11.76
CA LYS A 416 -19.09 15.48 12.50
C LYS A 416 -18.43 15.29 13.89
N PHE A 417 -18.40 14.07 14.40
CA PHE A 417 -17.62 13.66 15.56
C PHE A 417 -16.62 12.60 15.09
N GLN A 418 -15.31 12.80 15.31
CA GLN A 418 -14.28 11.84 14.88
C GLN A 418 -14.16 10.66 15.84
N ASN A 419 -14.22 10.91 17.15
CA ASN A 419 -14.13 9.89 18.19
C ASN A 419 -15.24 10.06 19.23
N ASP A 420 -15.44 9.02 20.03
CA ASP A 420 -16.43 9.08 21.10
C ASP A 420 -15.96 9.87 22.31
N THR A 421 -16.93 10.49 22.98
CA THR A 421 -16.67 11.38 24.13
C THR A 421 -16.85 10.69 25.47
N VAL A 422 -17.29 9.42 25.49
CA VAL A 422 -17.57 8.66 26.70
C VAL A 422 -16.75 7.38 26.75
N THR A 423 -16.77 6.58 25.69
CA THR A 423 -15.97 5.35 25.63
C THR A 423 -14.68 5.62 24.85
N PRO A 424 -13.49 5.43 25.46
CA PRO A 424 -12.23 5.60 24.76
C PRO A 424 -12.09 4.56 23.65
N LYS A 425 -11.17 4.79 22.70
CA LYS A 425 -10.88 3.84 21.61
C LYS A 425 -12.11 3.50 20.74
N VAL A 426 -13.02 4.47 20.60
CA VAL A 426 -14.13 4.42 19.65
C VAL A 426 -14.01 5.58 18.68
N TRP A 427 -14.02 5.26 17.40
CA TRP A 427 -13.91 6.23 16.31
C TRP A 427 -15.10 6.11 15.38
N TYR A 428 -15.40 7.19 14.67
CA TYR A 428 -16.55 7.27 13.79
C TYR A 428 -16.18 7.59 12.36
N THR A 429 -16.89 6.97 11.45
CA THR A 429 -16.97 7.39 10.05
C THR A 429 -18.43 7.48 9.63
N GLU A 430 -18.71 8.19 8.54
CA GLU A 430 -20.03 8.29 7.95
C GLU A 430 -19.98 7.82 6.50
N ARG A 431 -21.06 7.19 6.04
CA ARG A 431 -21.30 6.95 4.62
C ARG A 431 -22.72 7.39 4.26
N ILE A 432 -22.83 8.06 3.13
CA ILE A 432 -24.11 8.45 2.54
C ILE A 432 -24.39 7.50 1.38
N THR A 433 -25.50 6.77 1.44
CA THR A 433 -25.99 5.94 0.34
C THR A 433 -27.38 6.43 -0.03
N ASP A 434 -27.53 6.92 -1.26
CA ASP A 434 -28.70 7.68 -1.72
C ASP A 434 -28.97 8.91 -0.83
N THR A 435 -29.96 8.82 0.05
CA THR A 435 -30.33 9.85 1.04
C THR A 435 -30.13 9.38 2.48
N VAL A 436 -29.72 8.13 2.68
CA VAL A 436 -29.56 7.54 4.00
C VAL A 436 -28.13 7.73 4.47
N LYS A 437 -27.99 8.47 5.56
CA LYS A 437 -26.73 8.59 6.28
C LYS A 437 -26.60 7.47 7.29
N THR A 438 -25.45 6.82 7.26
CA THR A 438 -25.09 5.74 8.18
C THR A 438 -23.80 6.11 8.88
N VAL A 439 -23.82 6.04 10.20
CA VAL A 439 -22.65 6.26 11.05
C VAL A 439 -22.09 4.90 11.45
N TYR A 440 -20.78 4.73 11.33
CA TYR A 440 -20.07 3.54 11.77
C TYR A 440 -19.30 3.86 13.03
N ALA A 441 -19.59 3.17 14.13
CA ALA A 441 -18.81 3.21 15.36
C ALA A 441 -17.80 2.07 15.35
N ILE A 442 -16.53 2.39 15.15
CA ILE A 442 -15.43 1.44 15.10
C ILE A 442 -14.79 1.39 16.50
N ILE A 443 -14.93 0.24 17.15
CA ILE A 443 -14.39 -0.01 18.49
C ILE A 443 -13.08 -0.79 18.40
N LEU A 444 -12.03 -0.26 19.02
CA LEU A 444 -10.68 -0.85 19.03
C LEU A 444 -10.41 -1.67 20.31
N GLN A 445 -11.37 -1.72 21.22
CA GLN A 445 -11.36 -2.57 22.40
C GLN A 445 -12.76 -3.13 22.63
N TRP A 446 -12.86 -4.45 22.80
CA TRP A 446 -14.15 -5.08 23.06
C TRP A 446 -14.67 -4.73 24.45
N PRO A 447 -15.95 -4.36 24.61
CA PRO A 447 -16.50 -4.01 25.92
C PRO A 447 -16.60 -5.22 26.86
N GLU A 448 -16.15 -5.04 28.10
CA GLU A 448 -16.13 -6.12 29.11
C GLU A 448 -17.51 -6.38 29.74
N ASN A 449 -18.35 -5.35 29.82
CA ASN A 449 -19.59 -5.38 30.62
C ASN A 449 -20.86 -5.70 29.81
N GLY A 450 -20.72 -6.29 28.61
CA GLY A 450 -21.87 -6.62 27.75
C GLY A 450 -22.68 -5.41 27.28
N ALA A 451 -22.09 -4.21 27.32
CA ALA A 451 -22.72 -2.99 26.85
C ALA A 451 -21.68 -1.98 26.36
N LEU A 452 -22.04 -1.20 25.33
CA LEU A 452 -21.24 -0.13 24.75
C LEU A 452 -22.00 1.19 24.85
N LEU A 453 -21.45 2.13 25.61
CA LEU A 453 -22.02 3.47 25.78
C LEU A 453 -21.36 4.44 24.79
N LEU A 454 -22.14 4.99 23.87
CA LEU A 454 -21.68 5.96 22.89
C LEU A 454 -22.26 7.33 23.22
N GLY A 455 -21.41 8.34 23.41
CA GLY A 455 -21.82 9.68 23.81
C GLY A 455 -22.30 10.59 22.68
N ALA A 456 -21.85 10.33 21.44
CA ALA A 456 -22.14 11.19 20.29
C ALA A 456 -23.44 10.86 19.51
N PRO A 457 -23.80 9.60 19.24
CA PRO A 457 -25.00 9.26 18.48
C PRO A 457 -26.30 9.66 19.19
N ALA A 458 -27.21 10.36 18.51
CA ALA A 458 -28.52 10.72 19.05
C ALA A 458 -29.61 9.83 18.42
N PRO A 459 -30.06 8.75 19.11
CA PRO A 459 -30.95 7.80 18.49
C PRO A 459 -32.40 8.32 18.38
N SER A 460 -33.03 8.06 17.24
CA SER A 460 -34.48 8.17 17.01
C SER A 460 -35.20 6.85 17.34
N LYS A 461 -36.53 6.85 17.33
CA LYS A 461 -37.35 5.62 17.46
C LYS A 461 -37.09 4.58 16.35
N ASP A 462 -36.58 5.03 15.21
CA ASP A 462 -36.35 4.22 14.01
C ASP A 462 -34.87 3.78 13.89
N THR A 463 -34.04 4.07 14.91
CA THR A 463 -32.62 3.73 14.92
C THR A 463 -32.41 2.23 14.86
N THR A 464 -31.54 1.81 13.95
CA THR A 464 -31.11 0.40 13.83
C THR A 464 -29.62 0.29 14.12
N VAL A 465 -29.22 -0.85 14.70
CA VAL A 465 -27.84 -1.14 15.08
C VAL A 465 -27.50 -2.55 14.62
N HIS A 466 -26.44 -2.66 13.82
CA HIS A 466 -25.92 -3.92 13.31
C HIS A 466 -24.41 -3.95 13.46
N MET A 467 -23.81 -5.11 13.73
CA MET A 467 -22.36 -5.27 13.69
C MET A 467 -21.96 -5.83 12.33
N LEU A 468 -20.96 -5.23 11.68
CA LEU A 468 -20.49 -5.72 10.38
C LEU A 468 -19.93 -7.14 10.51
N GLY A 469 -20.26 -7.99 9.53
CA GLY A 469 -19.87 -9.41 9.51
C GLY A 469 -20.67 -10.32 10.46
N SER A 470 -21.73 -9.82 11.10
CA SER A 470 -22.55 -10.61 12.02
C SER A 470 -24.05 -10.53 11.68
N ASP A 471 -24.72 -11.67 11.78
CA ASP A 471 -26.19 -11.78 11.64
C ASP A 471 -26.93 -11.51 12.97
N MET A 472 -26.19 -11.18 14.04
CA MET A 472 -26.77 -10.93 15.36
C MET A 472 -27.54 -9.61 15.40
N SER A 473 -28.66 -9.61 16.12
CA SER A 473 -29.44 -8.40 16.40
C SER A 473 -28.94 -7.71 17.66
N PHE A 474 -28.72 -6.40 17.58
CA PHE A 474 -28.30 -5.58 18.73
C PHE A 474 -29.43 -4.65 19.16
N THR A 475 -29.83 -4.74 20.42
CA THR A 475 -30.79 -3.79 21.01
C THR A 475 -30.06 -2.60 21.60
N TRP A 476 -30.71 -1.44 21.63
CA TRP A 476 -30.14 -0.23 22.21
C TRP A 476 -31.16 0.49 23.11
N ALA A 477 -30.66 1.35 23.97
CA ALA A 477 -31.44 2.28 24.78
C ALA A 477 -30.83 3.68 24.71
N LYS A 478 -31.59 4.72 25.06
CA LYS A 478 -31.02 6.07 25.22
C LYS A 478 -29.95 6.05 26.32
N GLY A 479 -28.86 6.76 26.11
CA GLY A 479 -27.83 6.93 27.12
C GLY A 479 -28.36 7.71 28.35
N PRO A 480 -27.71 7.59 29.53
CA PRO A 480 -28.21 8.18 30.79
C PRO A 480 -28.39 9.70 30.75
N SER A 481 -27.56 10.41 29.98
CA SER A 481 -27.63 11.87 29.81
C SER A 481 -27.77 12.26 28.35
N ARG A 482 -26.90 11.72 27.50
CA ARG A 482 -26.89 11.85 26.04
C ARG A 482 -26.39 10.55 25.42
N GLY A 483 -26.49 10.44 24.11
CA GLY A 483 -25.92 9.28 23.41
C GLY A 483 -26.86 8.07 23.36
N MET A 484 -26.27 6.90 23.18
CA MET A 484 -26.98 5.62 23.17
C MET A 484 -26.16 4.52 23.88
N LEU A 485 -26.86 3.58 24.50
CA LEU A 485 -26.28 2.37 25.08
C LEU A 485 -26.67 1.17 24.20
N ILE A 486 -25.69 0.56 23.54
CA ILE A 486 -25.88 -0.68 22.78
C ILE A 486 -25.69 -1.84 23.76
N LYS A 487 -26.68 -2.74 23.84
CA LYS A 487 -26.58 -3.98 24.61
C LYS A 487 -25.90 -5.04 23.74
N ILE A 488 -24.81 -5.59 24.23
CA ILE A 488 -24.00 -6.59 23.53
C ILE A 488 -24.28 -7.95 24.18
N PRO A 489 -25.00 -8.86 23.52
CA PRO A 489 -25.19 -10.21 24.03
C PRO A 489 -23.84 -10.95 24.10
N PHE A 490 -23.80 -12.05 24.85
CA PHE A 490 -22.64 -12.94 24.78
C PHE A 490 -22.45 -13.45 23.34
N ILE A 491 -21.26 -13.23 22.78
CA ILE A 491 -20.89 -13.69 21.43
C ILE A 491 -19.82 -14.79 21.59
N PRO A 492 -20.12 -16.04 21.20
CA PRO A 492 -19.12 -17.09 21.15
C PRO A 492 -17.95 -16.70 20.25
N TYR A 493 -16.73 -17.11 20.61
CA TYR A 493 -15.51 -16.76 19.86
C TYR A 493 -15.60 -17.12 18.36
N ASN A 494 -16.20 -18.27 18.02
CA ASN A 494 -16.38 -18.72 16.64
C ASN A 494 -17.44 -17.94 15.85
N GLN A 495 -18.21 -17.07 16.51
CA GLN A 495 -19.17 -16.16 15.88
C GLN A 495 -18.67 -14.70 15.87
N MET A 496 -17.51 -14.42 16.47
CA MET A 496 -16.91 -13.09 16.39
C MET A 496 -16.42 -12.83 14.96
N PRO A 497 -16.88 -11.75 14.31
CA PRO A 497 -16.56 -11.53 12.90
C PRO A 497 -15.12 -11.08 12.69
N CYS A 498 -14.47 -10.56 13.73
CA CYS A 498 -13.13 -10.00 13.72
C CYS A 498 -12.41 -10.27 15.04
N LYS A 499 -11.08 -10.15 15.03
CA LYS A 499 -10.20 -10.39 16.19
C LYS A 499 -9.72 -9.12 16.89
N TRP A 500 -9.50 -8.03 16.14
CA TRP A 500 -8.72 -6.88 16.61
C TRP A 500 -9.56 -5.60 16.81
N ALA A 501 -10.54 -5.36 15.95
CA ALA A 501 -11.47 -4.24 16.06
C ALA A 501 -12.80 -4.62 15.40
N TRP A 502 -13.88 -3.96 15.83
CA TRP A 502 -15.24 -4.28 15.42
C TRP A 502 -16.02 -3.02 15.07
N THR A 503 -16.99 -3.13 14.15
CA THR A 503 -17.73 -1.97 13.69
C THR A 503 -19.23 -2.16 13.86
N PHE A 504 -19.85 -1.22 14.56
CA PHE A 504 -21.30 -1.07 14.62
C PHE A 504 -21.79 -0.08 13.57
N LYS A 505 -22.60 -0.55 12.64
CA LYS A 505 -23.37 0.23 11.67
C LYS A 505 -24.64 0.75 12.34
N ILE A 506 -24.80 2.07 12.36
CA ILE A 506 -25.92 2.76 13.02
C ILE A 506 -26.62 3.67 12.01
N SER A 507 -27.90 3.45 11.79
CA SER A 507 -28.72 4.21 10.82
C SER A 507 -29.91 4.87 11.50
N ASN A 508 -30.49 5.89 10.86
CA ASN A 508 -31.64 6.67 11.33
C ASN A 508 -31.39 7.43 12.66
N LEU A 509 -30.19 7.97 12.83
CA LEU A 509 -29.88 8.89 13.93
C LEU A 509 -30.54 10.25 13.68
N LEU A 510 -30.93 10.94 14.75
CA LEU A 510 -31.44 12.32 14.69
C LEU A 510 -30.35 13.33 14.29
N ASN A 511 -29.09 12.93 14.44
CA ASN A 511 -27.92 13.77 14.26
C ASN A 511 -26.95 13.21 13.21
N SER A 512 -27.41 12.37 12.29
CA SER A 512 -26.66 12.00 11.08
C SER A 512 -26.71 13.12 10.05
#